data_AF-A0A1K1NZM8-F1
#
_entry.id   AF-A0A1K1NZM8-F1
#
_cell.length_a   1.000
_cell.length_b   1.000
_cell.length_c   1.000
_cell.angle_alpha   90.00
_cell.angle_beta   90.00
_cell.angle_gamma   90.00
#
_symmetry.space_group_name_H-M   'P 1'
#
loop_
_entity.id
_entity.type
_entity.pdbx_description
1 polymer ?
#
loop_
_entity_poly.entity_id
_entity_poly.type
_entity_poly.pdbx_seq_one_letter_code
_entity_poly.pdbx_strand_id
1 'polypeptide(L)'
;MKFNKIAAILMASVMTAGAATVMGAAAAKKSSSSPAVRAMKGDINGDTDIDIEDLQAVTWHVKGIKAIPASRLARADVNWDGKVDVTDISLISYDINGFSPIRSGNVLGRSYVTNEDLDAIIDYINGVDPLTKAERTRADLNKDGKINVTDAVLLSRYLYVR
;
A
#
# COMPACT_ATOMS: atom_id res chain seq x y z
N MET A 1 13.19 6.18 -25.18
CA MET A 1 12.98 4.71 -25.13
C MET A 1 13.86 4.13 -24.03
N LYS A 2 13.29 3.80 -22.87
CA LYS A 2 14.01 3.14 -21.76
C LYS A 2 13.15 1.99 -21.21
N PHE A 3 12.83 1.04 -22.06
CA PHE A 3 12.39 -0.29 -21.66
C PHE A 3 13.58 -1.21 -21.89
N ASN A 4 14.32 -1.59 -20.84
CA ASN A 4 15.23 -2.75 -20.88
C ASN A 4 15.81 -3.20 -19.52
N LYS A 5 15.26 -2.79 -18.37
CA LYS A 5 15.69 -3.36 -17.08
C LYS A 5 14.95 -4.64 -16.66
N ILE A 6 13.78 -4.91 -17.28
CA ILE A 6 12.89 -6.00 -16.83
C ILE A 6 13.30 -7.37 -17.38
N ALA A 7 13.94 -7.43 -18.56
CA ALA A 7 14.30 -8.70 -19.19
C ALA A 7 15.65 -9.30 -18.71
N ALA A 8 16.53 -8.50 -18.08
CA ALA A 8 17.89 -8.93 -17.75
C ALA A 8 18.03 -9.65 -16.39
N ILE A 9 17.06 -9.49 -15.48
CA ILE A 9 17.19 -9.98 -14.10
C ILE A 9 16.70 -11.43 -13.93
N LEU A 10 15.96 -11.97 -14.91
CA LEU A 10 15.39 -13.33 -14.85
C LEU A 10 16.39 -14.47 -15.15
N MET A 11 17.66 -14.22 -15.48
CA MET A 11 18.61 -15.24 -15.95
C MET A 11 19.92 -15.39 -15.14
N ALA A 12 20.12 -14.68 -14.04
CA ALA A 12 21.35 -14.83 -13.24
C ALA A 12 21.10 -15.70 -12.01
N SER A 13 21.09 -17.02 -12.24
CA SER A 13 21.30 -18.01 -11.19
C SER A 13 22.78 -18.11 -10.83
N VAL A 14 23.02 -18.54 -9.58
CA VAL A 14 24.29 -19.04 -9.01
C VAL A 14 25.21 -18.00 -8.37
N MET A 15 25.77 -18.42 -7.23
CA MET A 15 26.85 -17.88 -6.40
C MET A 15 26.35 -17.15 -5.15
N THR A 16 26.75 -17.38 -3.91
CA THR A 16 27.58 -18.37 -3.20
C THR A 16 27.34 -18.06 -1.71
N ALA A 17 27.27 -19.09 -0.85
CA ALA A 17 27.14 -18.90 0.60
C ALA A 17 28.34 -18.12 1.18
N GLY A 18 28.07 -17.13 2.03
CA GLY A 18 29.11 -16.38 2.75
C GLY A 18 28.51 -15.64 3.94
N ALA A 19 28.98 -15.98 5.13
CA ALA A 19 28.55 -15.46 6.42
C ALA A 19 29.16 -14.08 6.78
N ALA A 20 28.64 -13.50 7.87
CA ALA A 20 29.19 -12.41 8.70
C ALA A 20 28.90 -10.98 8.18
N THR A 21 28.72 -9.92 8.98
CA THR A 21 29.10 -9.60 10.37
C THR A 21 28.18 -8.49 10.91
N VAL A 22 28.08 -8.43 12.24
CA VAL A 22 27.54 -7.36 13.08
C VAL A 22 28.24 -6.00 12.86
N MET A 23 27.49 -4.89 12.90
CA MET A 23 27.84 -3.46 13.13
C MET A 23 26.92 -2.62 12.22
N GLY A 24 26.23 -1.56 12.60
CA GLY A 24 26.28 -0.59 13.69
C GLY A 24 25.52 0.65 13.19
N ALA A 25 25.22 1.59 14.08
CA ALA A 25 24.56 2.90 13.82
C ALA A 25 23.03 2.88 13.64
N ALA A 26 22.31 2.79 14.77
CA ALA A 26 20.97 3.35 14.86
C ALA A 26 21.07 4.88 14.82
N ALA A 27 21.05 5.44 13.60
CA ALA A 27 20.87 6.87 13.40
C ALA A 27 19.47 7.25 13.91
N ALA A 28 19.42 8.09 14.93
CA ALA A 28 18.21 8.70 15.43
C ALA A 28 17.48 9.43 14.29
N LYS A 29 16.36 8.88 13.82
CA LYS A 29 15.48 9.61 12.88
C LYS A 29 14.78 10.72 13.64
N LYS A 30 15.32 11.92 13.42
CA LYS A 30 14.82 13.23 13.77
C LYS A 30 13.30 13.33 13.55
N SER A 31 12.58 13.55 14.65
CA SER A 31 11.22 14.10 14.64
C SER A 31 11.26 15.47 13.96
N SER A 32 10.49 15.64 12.89
CA SER A 32 10.21 16.95 12.30
C SER A 32 8.75 17.01 11.84
N SER A 33 7.93 17.59 12.73
CA SER A 33 6.82 18.52 12.45
C SER A 33 5.95 18.26 11.21
N SER A 34 4.72 17.80 11.48
CA SER A 34 3.50 17.85 10.67
C SER A 34 3.71 17.65 9.16
N PRO A 35 3.55 16.40 8.66
CA PRO A 35 3.30 16.26 7.24
C PRO A 35 1.93 16.88 6.99
N ALA A 36 1.80 17.71 5.95
CA ALA A 36 0.51 17.90 5.32
C ALA A 36 -0.07 16.50 5.12
N VAL A 37 -1.11 16.15 5.89
CA VAL A 37 -1.74 14.82 5.86
C VAL A 37 -2.29 14.69 4.46
N ARG A 38 -1.48 14.06 3.63
CA ARG A 38 -1.72 13.95 2.21
C ARG A 38 -2.76 12.81 2.14
N ALA A 39 -4.01 13.25 2.01
CA ALA A 39 -5.26 12.50 1.93
C ALA A 39 -5.15 11.03 1.49
N MET A 40 -5.41 10.08 2.40
CA MET A 40 -5.46 8.65 2.11
C MET A 40 -6.80 8.27 1.46
N LYS A 41 -6.80 7.42 0.42
CA LYS A 41 -8.05 6.89 -0.18
C LYS A 41 -8.71 5.94 0.83
N GLY A 42 -10.03 5.99 0.95
CA GLY A 42 -10.76 5.25 1.97
C GLY A 42 -10.75 5.89 3.37
N ASP A 43 -9.91 6.90 3.62
CA ASP A 43 -9.96 7.78 4.81
C ASP A 43 -10.78 9.03 4.45
N ILE A 44 -12.09 8.94 4.56
CA ILE A 44 -13.01 10.02 4.22
C ILE A 44 -12.98 11.08 5.33
N ASN A 45 -12.89 10.70 6.60
CA ASN A 45 -12.97 11.66 7.70
C ASN A 45 -11.66 12.50 7.85
N GLY A 46 -10.53 12.00 7.38
CA GLY A 46 -9.19 12.60 7.40
C GLY A 46 -8.38 12.29 8.67
N ASP A 47 -8.76 11.27 9.43
CA ASP A 47 -8.18 10.94 10.73
C ASP A 47 -7.00 9.97 10.66
N THR A 48 -6.58 9.59 9.45
CA THR A 48 -5.49 8.66 9.11
C THR A 48 -5.78 7.19 9.30
N ASP A 49 -6.96 6.83 9.80
CA ASP A 49 -7.45 5.47 9.83
C ASP A 49 -8.47 5.23 8.71
N ILE A 50 -8.80 3.96 8.50
CA ILE A 50 -9.87 3.55 7.58
C ILE A 50 -10.75 2.65 8.41
N ASP A 51 -11.91 3.15 8.80
CA ASP A 51 -12.77 2.46 9.76
C ASP A 51 -14.27 2.58 9.42
N ILE A 52 -15.10 2.18 10.39
CA ILE A 52 -16.56 2.20 10.23
C ILE A 52 -17.09 3.62 10.00
N GLU A 53 -16.42 4.67 10.49
CA GLU A 53 -16.83 6.06 10.25
C GLU A 53 -16.69 6.43 8.78
N ASP A 54 -15.62 6.00 8.13
CA ASP A 54 -15.41 6.19 6.69
C ASP A 54 -16.43 5.42 5.86
N LEU A 55 -16.69 4.17 6.23
CA LEU A 55 -17.73 3.35 5.61
C LEU A 55 -19.11 4.00 5.72
N GLN A 56 -19.43 4.55 6.89
CA GLN A 56 -20.68 5.27 7.13
C GLN A 56 -20.78 6.53 6.28
N ALA A 57 -19.68 7.29 6.13
CA ALA A 57 -19.65 8.50 5.32
C ALA A 57 -19.99 8.20 3.85
N VAL A 58 -19.40 7.18 3.25
CA VAL A 58 -19.71 6.75 1.87
C VAL A 58 -21.13 6.21 1.78
N THR A 59 -21.56 5.41 2.76
CA THR A 59 -22.92 4.86 2.79
C THR A 59 -23.99 5.96 2.82
N TRP A 60 -23.80 7.02 3.62
CA TRP A 60 -24.72 8.15 3.65
C TRP A 60 -24.71 8.96 2.37
N HIS A 61 -23.56 9.09 1.71
CA HIS A 61 -23.47 9.77 0.41
C HIS A 61 -24.26 9.02 -0.65
N VAL A 62 -24.04 7.71 -0.77
CA VAL A 62 -24.72 6.85 -1.74
C VAL A 62 -26.24 6.79 -1.48
N LYS A 63 -26.66 6.81 -0.20
CA LYS A 63 -28.08 6.86 0.17
C LYS A 63 -28.71 8.27 0.05
N GLY A 64 -27.92 9.31 -0.26
CA GLY A 64 -28.40 10.69 -0.32
C GLY A 64 -28.76 11.32 1.04
N ILE A 65 -28.37 10.68 2.16
CA ILE A 65 -28.64 11.15 3.52
C ILE A 65 -27.72 12.32 3.87
N LYS A 66 -26.43 12.20 3.53
CA LYS A 66 -25.41 13.22 3.79
C LYS A 66 -24.37 13.20 2.68
N ALA A 67 -24.20 14.32 2.00
CA ALA A 67 -23.22 14.43 0.93
C ALA A 67 -21.78 14.52 1.49
N ILE A 68 -20.85 13.83 0.82
CA ILE A 68 -19.42 14.02 1.05
C ILE A 68 -18.99 15.33 0.36
N PRO A 69 -18.26 16.23 1.04
CA PRO A 69 -17.79 17.47 0.44
C PRO A 69 -16.78 17.18 -0.69
N ALA A 70 -16.75 18.04 -1.71
CA ALA A 70 -15.95 17.84 -2.92
C ALA A 70 -14.45 17.59 -2.65
N SER A 71 -13.89 18.19 -1.59
CA SER A 71 -12.51 17.97 -1.15
C SER A 71 -12.20 16.53 -0.70
N ARG A 72 -13.23 15.70 -0.51
CA ARG A 72 -13.16 14.34 0.01
C ARG A 72 -13.77 13.30 -0.93
N LEU A 73 -14.46 13.73 -2.00
CA LEU A 73 -14.98 12.80 -3.02
C LEU A 73 -13.86 11.99 -3.66
N ALA A 74 -12.72 12.65 -3.92
CA ALA A 74 -11.54 11.96 -4.39
C ALA A 74 -11.00 10.95 -3.37
N ARG A 75 -11.36 10.95 -2.08
CA ARG A 75 -10.99 9.89 -1.13
C ARG A 75 -12.00 8.75 -1.07
N ALA A 76 -13.26 9.09 -1.34
CA ALA A 76 -14.40 8.18 -1.31
C ALA A 76 -14.49 7.30 -2.57
N ASP A 77 -14.03 7.80 -3.72
CA ASP A 77 -13.83 7.01 -4.95
C ASP A 77 -12.57 6.15 -4.79
N VAL A 78 -12.72 4.94 -4.26
CA VAL A 78 -11.60 4.05 -3.90
C VAL A 78 -11.18 3.18 -5.08
N ASN A 79 -12.08 2.92 -6.02
CA ASN A 79 -11.81 2.14 -7.24
C ASN A 79 -11.35 2.99 -8.44
N TRP A 80 -11.38 4.32 -8.32
CA TRP A 80 -10.94 5.30 -9.32
C TRP A 80 -11.78 5.31 -10.61
N ASP A 81 -13.04 4.89 -10.53
CA ASP A 81 -13.93 4.90 -11.69
C ASP A 81 -14.60 6.27 -11.93
N GLY A 82 -14.31 7.24 -11.07
CA GLY A 82 -14.85 8.59 -11.12
C GLY A 82 -16.24 8.72 -10.48
N LYS A 83 -16.74 7.68 -9.83
CA LYS A 83 -18.01 7.66 -9.11
C LYS A 83 -17.75 7.28 -7.64
N VAL A 84 -18.73 7.59 -6.80
CA VAL A 84 -18.75 7.16 -5.41
C VAL A 84 -20.04 6.36 -5.22
N ASP A 85 -19.93 5.03 -5.24
CA ASP A 85 -21.07 4.12 -5.24
C ASP A 85 -20.91 2.90 -4.30
N VAL A 86 -21.79 1.90 -4.46
CA VAL A 86 -21.81 0.69 -3.62
C VAL A 86 -20.54 -0.17 -3.77
N THR A 87 -19.79 0.00 -4.86
CA THR A 87 -18.51 -0.65 -5.10
C THR A 87 -17.48 -0.12 -4.11
N ASP A 88 -17.44 1.19 -3.90
CA ASP A 88 -16.55 1.85 -2.92
C ASP A 88 -16.87 1.44 -1.49
N ILE A 89 -18.16 1.35 -1.13
CA ILE A 89 -18.62 0.83 0.17
C ILE A 89 -18.07 -0.58 0.40
N SER A 90 -18.15 -1.43 -0.62
CA SER A 90 -17.70 -2.81 -0.54
C SER A 90 -16.18 -2.90 -0.36
N LEU A 91 -15.42 -2.04 -1.04
CA LEU A 91 -13.95 -1.98 -0.92
C LEU A 91 -13.49 -1.47 0.44
N ILE A 92 -14.16 -0.45 1.01
CA ILE A 92 -13.88 0.05 2.36
C ILE A 92 -14.23 -1.02 3.39
N SER A 93 -15.40 -1.66 3.27
CA SER A 93 -15.79 -2.76 4.16
C SER A 93 -14.79 -3.92 4.12
N TYR A 94 -14.30 -4.25 2.92
CA TYR A 94 -13.27 -5.26 2.74
C TYR A 94 -11.94 -4.83 3.41
N ASP A 95 -11.61 -3.54 3.43
CA ASP A 95 -10.39 -3.01 4.06
C ASP A 95 -10.48 -3.04 5.59
N ILE A 96 -11.63 -2.64 6.14
CA ILE A 96 -11.91 -2.71 7.58
C ILE A 96 -11.81 -4.15 8.09
N ASN A 97 -12.32 -5.11 7.32
CA ASN A 97 -12.20 -6.53 7.65
C ASN A 97 -10.78 -7.09 7.36
N GLY A 98 -9.85 -6.23 6.96
CA GLY A 98 -8.46 -6.52 6.70
C GLY A 98 -8.22 -7.25 5.38
N PHE A 99 -9.24 -7.51 4.58
CA PHE A 99 -9.10 -8.29 3.36
C PHE A 99 -8.67 -7.43 2.14
N SER A 100 -8.69 -6.10 2.23
CA SER A 100 -8.51 -5.23 1.06
C SER A 100 -7.07 -4.91 0.65
N PRO A 101 -6.83 -4.72 -0.67
CA PRO A 101 -5.60 -4.16 -1.24
C PRO A 101 -5.31 -2.69 -0.90
N ILE A 102 -6.18 -1.99 -0.17
CA ILE A 102 -5.98 -0.55 0.13
C ILE A 102 -4.90 -0.36 1.21
N ARG A 103 -4.93 -1.19 2.28
CA ARG A 103 -3.83 -1.30 3.27
C ARG A 103 -2.72 -2.26 2.85
N SER A 104 -3.07 -3.31 2.11
CA SER A 104 -2.10 -4.31 1.64
C SER A 104 -1.29 -3.71 0.49
N GLY A 105 0.04 -3.63 0.63
CA GLY A 105 0.92 -3.00 -0.35
C GLY A 105 1.45 -1.61 0.03
N ASN A 106 0.96 -0.97 1.10
CA ASN A 106 1.67 0.15 1.74
C ASN A 106 2.78 -0.42 2.63
N VAL A 107 3.73 -1.09 1.99
CA VAL A 107 4.76 -1.84 2.70
C VAL A 107 5.48 -0.91 3.65
N LEU A 108 5.85 0.30 3.24
CA LEU A 108 6.65 1.24 4.03
C LEU A 108 5.84 2.05 5.06
N GLY A 109 4.52 1.84 5.16
CA GLY A 109 3.67 2.51 6.15
C GLY A 109 3.60 4.03 5.96
N ARG A 110 3.67 4.49 4.71
CA ARG A 110 3.59 5.92 4.33
C ARG A 110 2.15 6.30 4.01
N SER A 111 1.87 7.58 3.72
CA SER A 111 0.51 8.02 3.39
C SER A 111 -0.02 7.47 2.05
N TYR A 112 0.84 6.87 1.21
CA TYR A 112 0.48 6.33 -0.11
C TYR A 112 1.25 5.07 -0.42
N VAL A 113 0.59 4.18 -1.15
CA VAL A 113 1.23 3.08 -1.88
C VAL A 113 1.89 3.64 -3.14
N THR A 114 3.19 3.44 -3.30
CA THR A 114 4.01 3.99 -4.39
C THR A 114 4.91 2.90 -4.99
N ASN A 115 5.68 3.23 -6.04
CA ASN A 115 6.71 2.33 -6.55
C ASN A 115 7.78 2.02 -5.50
N GLU A 116 7.96 2.86 -4.48
CA GLU A 116 8.91 2.60 -3.39
C GLU A 116 8.48 1.40 -2.53
N ASP A 117 7.16 1.18 -2.40
CA ASP A 117 6.65 0.00 -1.72
C ASP A 117 6.86 -1.27 -2.55
N LEU A 118 6.74 -1.16 -3.88
CA LEU A 118 7.06 -2.25 -4.80
C LEU A 118 8.56 -2.58 -4.77
N ASP A 119 9.41 -1.56 -4.81
CA ASP A 119 10.86 -1.71 -4.69
C ASP A 119 11.22 -2.38 -3.36
N ALA A 120 10.57 -2.01 -2.25
CA ALA A 120 10.78 -2.65 -0.95
C ALA A 120 10.42 -4.16 -0.94
N ILE A 121 9.35 -4.56 -1.63
CA ILE A 121 9.02 -6.00 -1.80
C ILE A 121 10.10 -6.70 -2.63
N ILE A 122 10.53 -6.08 -3.74
CA ILE A 122 11.53 -6.65 -4.65
C ILE A 122 12.88 -6.80 -3.94
N ASP A 123 13.31 -5.78 -3.19
CA ASP A 123 14.56 -5.79 -2.43
C ASP A 123 14.53 -6.87 -1.35
N TYR A 124 13.40 -7.05 -0.66
CA TYR A 124 13.22 -8.14 0.28
C TYR A 124 13.33 -9.52 -0.38
N ILE A 125 12.65 -9.73 -1.52
CA ILE A 125 12.69 -11.00 -2.27
C ILE A 125 14.12 -11.31 -2.73
N ASN A 126 14.87 -10.29 -3.13
CA ASN A 126 16.26 -10.41 -3.56
C ASN A 126 17.27 -10.46 -2.40
N GLY A 127 16.82 -10.33 -1.14
CA GLY A 127 17.67 -10.31 0.04
C GLY A 127 18.56 -9.07 0.16
N VAL A 128 18.21 -7.98 -0.51
CA VAL A 128 18.94 -6.70 -0.51
C VAL A 128 18.67 -5.91 0.77
N ASP A 129 17.39 -5.76 1.15
CA ASP A 129 16.98 -5.01 2.34
C ASP A 129 15.92 -5.78 3.14
N PRO A 130 16.14 -6.08 4.43
CA PRO A 130 15.16 -6.78 5.25
C PRO A 130 14.00 -5.87 5.67
N LEU A 131 12.77 -6.32 5.42
CA LEU A 131 11.56 -5.69 5.95
C LEU A 131 11.41 -5.94 7.46
N THR A 132 10.93 -4.93 8.19
CA THR A 132 10.45 -5.07 9.57
C THR A 132 9.23 -6.00 9.64
N LYS A 133 8.88 -6.48 10.84
CA LYS A 133 7.73 -7.37 11.03
C LYS A 133 6.42 -6.77 10.51
N ALA A 134 6.21 -5.47 10.74
CA ALA A 134 5.00 -4.77 10.30
C ALA A 134 4.96 -4.60 8.77
N GLU A 135 6.10 -4.28 8.15
CA GLU A 135 6.23 -4.19 6.69
C GLU A 135 6.01 -5.55 6.03
N ARG A 136 6.52 -6.63 6.63
CA ARG A 136 6.28 -8.00 6.16
C ARG A 136 4.80 -8.36 6.13
N THR A 137 4.04 -8.00 7.16
CA THR A 137 2.59 -8.22 7.19
C THR A 137 1.86 -7.42 6.10
N ARG A 138 2.35 -6.23 5.74
CA ARG A 138 1.77 -5.40 4.66
C ARG A 138 2.22 -5.83 3.26
N ALA A 139 3.37 -6.49 3.17
CA ALA A 139 3.94 -7.01 1.93
C ALA A 139 3.33 -8.34 1.50
N ASP A 140 2.78 -9.13 2.43
CA ASP A 140 1.99 -10.35 2.14
C ASP A 140 0.57 -9.95 1.68
N LEU A 141 0.45 -9.61 0.40
CA LEU A 141 -0.74 -9.03 -0.21
C LEU A 141 -1.82 -10.08 -0.46
N ASN A 142 -1.45 -11.33 -0.74
CA ASN A 142 -2.39 -12.42 -0.94
C ASN A 142 -2.68 -13.21 0.36
N LYS A 143 -1.97 -12.91 1.46
CA LYS A 143 -2.09 -13.53 2.79
C LYS A 143 -1.81 -15.03 2.80
N ASP A 144 -0.90 -15.49 1.93
CA ASP A 144 -0.49 -16.89 1.88
C ASP A 144 0.62 -17.23 2.89
N GLY A 145 1.11 -16.21 3.63
CA GLY A 145 2.18 -16.32 4.61
C GLY A 145 3.59 -16.22 4.02
N LYS A 146 3.73 -15.95 2.72
CA LYS A 146 5.01 -15.85 2.00
C LYS A 146 5.07 -14.59 1.16
N ILE A 147 6.01 -13.71 1.47
CA ILE A 147 6.29 -12.53 0.62
C ILE A 147 7.10 -12.99 -0.60
N ASN A 148 6.50 -12.96 -1.78
CA ASN A 148 7.09 -13.45 -3.03
C ASN A 148 6.65 -12.63 -4.26
N VAL A 149 7.07 -13.07 -5.45
CA VAL A 149 6.78 -12.36 -6.72
C VAL A 149 5.28 -12.18 -6.98
N THR A 150 4.43 -13.05 -6.42
CA THR A 150 2.97 -12.92 -6.50
C THR A 150 2.52 -11.60 -5.86
N ASP A 151 3.05 -11.26 -4.69
CA ASP A 151 2.76 -10.01 -4.00
C ASP A 151 3.25 -8.81 -4.80
N ALA A 152 4.48 -8.88 -5.32
CA ALA A 152 5.02 -7.83 -6.19
C ALA A 152 4.15 -7.60 -7.44
N VAL A 153 3.61 -8.67 -8.05
CA VAL A 153 2.70 -8.57 -9.20
C VAL A 153 1.36 -7.95 -8.82
N LEU A 154 0.79 -8.32 -7.66
CA LEU A 154 -0.45 -7.73 -7.16
C LEU A 154 -0.28 -6.23 -6.93
N LEU A 155 0.82 -5.83 -6.30
CA LEU A 155 1.14 -4.43 -6.06
C LEU A 155 1.43 -3.66 -7.36
N SER A 156 2.18 -4.25 -8.28
CA SER A 156 2.49 -3.66 -9.58
C SER A 156 1.21 -3.40 -10.40
N ARG A 157 0.28 -4.35 -10.43
CA ARG A 157 -1.02 -4.18 -11.09
C ARG A 157 -1.82 -3.05 -10.47
N TYR A 158 -1.82 -2.95 -9.14
CA TYR A 158 -2.47 -1.84 -8.43
C TYR A 158 -1.82 -0.48 -8.71
N LEU A 159 -0.52 -0.42 -8.95
CA LEU A 159 0.20 0.81 -9.32
C LEU A 159 -0.01 1.20 -10.79
N TYR A 160 -0.22 0.23 -11.68
CA TYR A 160 -0.32 0.45 -13.13
C TYR A 160 -1.72 0.80 -13.63
N VAL A 161 -2.78 0.43 -12.88
CA VAL A 161 -4.18 0.73 -13.22
C VAL A 161 -4.60 2.13 -12.76
N ARG A 162 -3.68 2.92 -12.19
CA ARG A 162 -3.88 4.31 -11.78
C ARG A 162 -3.54 5.30 -12.89
#